data_AF-A0A8J6E7E2-F1
#
_entry.id   AF-A0A8J6E7E2-F1
#
_cell.length_a   1.000
_cell.length_b   1.000
_cell.length_c   1.000
_cell.angle_alpha   90.00
_cell.angle_beta   90.00
_cell.angle_gamma   90.00
#
_symmetry.space_group_name_H-M   'P 1'
#
loop_
_entity.id
_entity.type
_entity.pdbx_description
1 polymer ?
#
loop_
_entity_poly.entity_id
_entity_poly.type
_entity_poly.pdbx_seq_one_letter_code
_entity_poly.pdbx_strand_id
1 'polypeptide(L)'
;RKDILGAQSIVDSLFSAQTDLEVDNELDQAVSQISMDLVDDYPASDPRWAESVPDEAAGLNNTSLILLHQLEDKMKAHSFFLDFLHQVALFDRLSTCPVRGSTMATRLLLCEHAEKLCAAVVVKNHHTRLPAMVNAAIQLALNKRMCSVPHSLTAADVFFREVSQMDVIFECLIDKEEADLQSTKVDSVEWANIVIDINTILKDMLHAACQYRQNKASLYKIEHTEREPEYIPWTASSGIRTVIIRQHTIILKKVYPQADSRLRSEVIEQLAILMNYFLDDYVTQLTSVDRPDDQERYSVLEAEYAQKRSELLSPLLTLGQYQWASSLAEKFCDFDILVQICEITDNQNRLQRYMTQFADQNFSDFLFRWYLEKGKRGKLLSQPVSQHEQLTSFLQAHEHLSWLHEINSQDFKKAHRTLETLANMESRYFCKKRTLLGLSKLAALASDFQKDILKEKIEEISSQERFLLYQETLPKQLLEEKRWELNLMPVLSPLEVLKLYISEENRRANEYDFKKALDLLEYIEDKDVEIEELKLDILCKAIKRDLLTTLDGKDDPIEAAKDSTFVKVLKKLLNEGKDLKYYLPDVNVLLQCSELDSLKTDRCFEFVLKANYEYYVKQLE
;
A
#
# COMPACT_ATOMS: atom_id res chain seq x y z
N ARG A 1 -33.00 -48.89 14.50
CA ARG A 1 -33.21 -49.47 15.85
C ARG A 1 -32.28 -48.74 16.80
N LYS A 2 -32.77 -48.18 17.92
CA LYS A 2 -31.95 -47.43 18.90
C LYS A 2 -31.35 -48.38 19.93
N ASP A 3 -30.43 -49.26 19.51
CA ASP A 3 -29.59 -50.00 20.45
C ASP A 3 -28.24 -49.30 20.56
N ILE A 4 -28.24 -48.19 21.32
CA ILE A 4 -27.08 -47.28 21.44
C ILE A 4 -25.94 -47.97 22.20
N LEU A 5 -26.27 -48.78 23.21
CA LEU A 5 -25.29 -49.50 24.02
C LEU A 5 -24.65 -50.67 23.24
N GLY A 6 -25.45 -51.40 22.44
CA GLY A 6 -24.91 -52.41 21.52
C GLY A 6 -24.04 -51.80 20.42
N ALA A 7 -24.45 -50.65 19.87
CA ALA A 7 -23.66 -49.93 18.87
C ALA A 7 -22.34 -49.39 19.44
N GLN A 8 -22.36 -48.79 20.63
CA GLN A 8 -21.14 -48.37 21.35
C GLN A 8 -20.19 -49.56 21.59
N SER A 9 -20.71 -50.69 22.09
CA SER A 9 -19.88 -51.89 22.29
C SER A 9 -19.28 -52.46 21.00
N ILE A 10 -19.98 -52.38 19.87
CA ILE A 10 -19.47 -52.83 18.57
C ILE A 10 -18.43 -51.84 18.03
N VAL A 11 -18.70 -50.54 18.15
CA VAL A 11 -17.77 -49.48 17.74
C VAL A 11 -16.48 -49.53 18.57
N ASP A 12 -16.58 -49.69 19.89
CA ASP A 12 -15.43 -49.82 20.78
C ASP A 12 -14.62 -51.10 20.50
N SER A 13 -15.29 -52.16 20.00
CA SER A 13 -14.62 -53.40 19.57
C SER A 13 -13.92 -53.29 18.21
N LEU A 14 -14.43 -52.43 17.32
CA LEU A 14 -13.89 -52.19 15.98
C LEU A 14 -12.81 -51.11 15.97
N PHE A 15 -12.94 -50.09 16.82
CA PHE A 15 -12.07 -48.92 16.91
C PHE A 15 -11.62 -48.71 18.36
N SER A 16 -10.76 -49.60 18.87
CA SER A 16 -10.30 -49.56 20.26
C SER A 16 -9.48 -48.32 20.58
N ALA A 17 -9.72 -47.70 21.75
CA ALA A 17 -9.01 -46.51 22.24
C ALA A 17 -7.53 -46.75 22.65
N GLN A 18 -6.89 -47.84 22.22
CA GLN A 18 -5.51 -48.20 22.62
C GLN A 18 -4.47 -47.98 21.51
N THR A 19 -4.86 -47.52 20.33
CA THR A 19 -3.96 -47.10 19.25
C THR A 19 -3.75 -45.58 19.28
N ASP A 20 -3.29 -45.05 20.42
CA ASP A 20 -3.05 -43.62 20.68
C ASP A 20 -1.91 -42.97 19.85
N LEU A 21 -1.46 -43.58 18.74
CA LEU A 21 -0.34 -43.06 17.95
C LEU A 21 -0.51 -43.13 16.43
N GLU A 22 -1.58 -43.74 15.91
CA GLU A 22 -1.87 -43.69 14.47
C GLU A 22 -3.22 -43.00 14.28
N VAL A 23 -3.19 -41.90 13.52
CA VAL A 23 -4.36 -41.19 13.01
C VAL A 23 -5.39 -42.23 12.56
N ASP A 24 -6.60 -42.20 13.13
CA ASP A 24 -7.73 -43.11 12.85
C ASP A 24 -8.27 -42.89 11.41
N ASN A 25 -7.40 -42.98 10.42
CA ASN A 25 -7.68 -42.78 8.99
C ASN A 25 -8.78 -43.73 8.51
N GLU A 26 -8.89 -44.92 9.09
CA GLU A 26 -9.92 -45.91 8.74
C GLU A 26 -11.30 -45.47 9.24
N LEU A 27 -11.40 -44.87 10.44
CA LEU A 27 -12.64 -44.31 10.96
C LEU A 27 -13.07 -43.10 10.12
N ASP A 28 -12.14 -42.19 9.84
CA ASP A 28 -12.38 -41.01 9.01
C ASP A 28 -12.83 -41.39 7.59
N GLN A 29 -12.19 -42.39 6.98
CA GLN A 29 -12.58 -42.93 5.67
C GLN A 29 -13.96 -43.59 5.71
N ALA A 30 -14.25 -44.41 6.73
CA ALA A 30 -15.54 -45.05 6.87
C ALA A 30 -16.67 -44.02 7.06
N VAL A 31 -16.47 -43.02 7.92
CA VAL A 31 -17.45 -41.95 8.16
C VAL A 31 -17.64 -41.09 6.92
N SER A 32 -16.56 -40.75 6.22
CA SER A 32 -16.61 -40.04 4.94
C SER A 32 -17.40 -40.81 3.88
N GLN A 33 -17.10 -42.11 3.72
CA GLN A 33 -17.77 -42.98 2.74
C GLN A 33 -19.25 -43.14 3.07
N ILE A 34 -19.61 -43.43 4.33
CA ILE A 34 -21.00 -43.54 4.75
C ILE A 34 -21.76 -42.23 4.50
N SER A 35 -21.13 -41.08 4.77
CA SER A 35 -21.76 -39.80 4.48
C SER A 35 -21.94 -39.57 2.98
N MET A 36 -21.00 -39.98 2.14
CA MET A 36 -21.11 -39.86 0.69
C MET A 36 -22.22 -40.79 0.16
N ASP A 37 -22.23 -42.04 0.60
CA ASP A 37 -23.24 -43.03 0.23
C ASP A 37 -24.64 -42.57 0.64
N LEU A 38 -24.79 -41.95 1.81
CA LEU A 38 -26.07 -41.43 2.29
C LEU A 38 -26.58 -40.25 1.46
N VAL A 39 -25.67 -39.40 0.99
CA VAL A 39 -25.99 -38.23 0.15
C VAL A 39 -26.31 -38.66 -1.28
N ASP A 40 -25.64 -39.71 -1.76
CA ASP A 40 -25.81 -40.26 -3.11
C ASP A 40 -26.77 -41.46 -3.19
N ASP A 41 -27.45 -41.78 -2.08
CA ASP A 41 -28.32 -42.94 -1.96
C ASP A 41 -29.50 -42.91 -2.92
N TYR A 42 -29.98 -44.10 -3.27
CA TYR A 42 -31.18 -44.30 -4.06
C TYR A 42 -32.41 -43.89 -3.24
N PRO A 43 -33.40 -43.22 -3.86
CA PRO A 43 -34.65 -42.93 -3.18
C PRO A 43 -35.41 -44.21 -2.87
N ALA A 44 -35.44 -44.61 -1.59
CA ALA A 44 -36.22 -45.76 -1.13
C ALA A 44 -37.74 -45.60 -1.37
N SER A 45 -38.21 -44.36 -1.51
CA SER A 45 -39.62 -43.99 -1.68
C SER A 45 -40.09 -43.98 -3.14
N ASP A 46 -39.19 -44.10 -4.13
CA ASP A 46 -39.55 -44.01 -5.56
C ASP A 46 -39.46 -45.37 -6.26
N PRO A 47 -40.60 -46.00 -6.61
CA PRO A 47 -40.62 -47.30 -7.27
C PRO A 47 -40.04 -47.27 -8.70
N ARG A 48 -39.84 -46.10 -9.33
CA ARG A 48 -39.19 -46.01 -10.65
C ARG A 48 -37.71 -46.40 -10.60
N TRP A 49 -37.09 -46.26 -9.43
CA TRP A 49 -35.72 -46.75 -9.20
C TRP A 49 -35.69 -48.25 -8.90
N ALA A 50 -36.86 -48.81 -8.54
CA ALA A 50 -37.03 -50.23 -8.32
C ALA A 50 -37.08 -51.05 -9.61
N GLU A 51 -37.17 -50.45 -10.81
CA GLU A 51 -37.02 -51.14 -12.13
C GLU A 51 -35.58 -51.61 -12.44
N SER A 52 -34.62 -51.39 -11.52
CA SER A 52 -33.38 -52.17 -11.46
C SER A 52 -33.57 -53.55 -10.80
N VAL A 53 -34.79 -53.85 -10.36
CA VAL A 53 -35.34 -55.15 -9.97
C VAL A 53 -36.56 -55.42 -10.91
N PRO A 54 -36.76 -56.66 -11.41
CA PRO A 54 -37.75 -56.90 -12.46
C PRO A 54 -39.20 -56.75 -11.97
N ASP A 55 -40.01 -56.19 -12.87
CA ASP A 55 -41.47 -56.25 -13.01
C ASP A 55 -42.40 -55.26 -12.27
N GLU A 56 -43.15 -54.55 -13.14
CA GLU A 56 -44.50 -53.98 -13.00
C GLU A 56 -44.72 -52.59 -12.38
N ALA A 57 -44.97 -51.62 -13.28
CA ALA A 57 -46.21 -50.83 -13.39
C ALA A 57 -46.00 -49.31 -13.55
N ALA A 58 -46.56 -48.82 -14.65
CA ALA A 58 -46.50 -47.46 -15.16
C ALA A 58 -47.22 -46.39 -14.31
N GLY A 59 -46.65 -45.17 -14.38
CA GLY A 59 -47.42 -43.94 -14.61
C GLY A 59 -47.86 -43.15 -13.38
N LEU A 60 -47.02 -42.21 -12.91
CA LEU A 60 -47.45 -41.12 -12.03
C LEU A 60 -46.74 -39.79 -12.37
N ASN A 61 -47.52 -38.76 -12.70
CA ASN A 61 -47.11 -37.38 -12.96
C ASN A 61 -46.70 -36.60 -11.68
N ASN A 62 -46.06 -37.25 -10.71
CA ASN A 62 -45.71 -36.70 -9.39
C ASN A 62 -44.19 -36.49 -9.17
N THR A 63 -43.41 -36.39 -10.25
CA THR A 63 -41.93 -36.36 -10.19
C THR A 63 -41.38 -35.19 -9.35
N SER A 64 -42.05 -34.04 -9.31
CA SER A 64 -41.55 -32.83 -8.63
C SER A 64 -41.74 -32.82 -7.11
N LEU A 65 -42.72 -33.53 -6.57
CA LEU A 65 -42.91 -33.67 -5.12
C LEU A 65 -42.03 -34.78 -4.55
N ILE A 66 -41.84 -35.85 -5.33
CA ILE A 66 -41.02 -37.01 -4.95
C ILE A 66 -39.56 -36.61 -4.78
N LEU A 67 -39.00 -35.80 -5.70
CA LEU A 67 -37.61 -35.34 -5.61
C LEU A 67 -37.34 -34.41 -4.41
N LEU A 68 -38.30 -33.55 -4.06
CA LEU A 68 -38.13 -32.68 -2.88
C LEU A 68 -38.17 -33.49 -1.60
N HIS A 69 -39.14 -34.41 -1.50
CA HIS A 69 -39.24 -35.29 -0.35
C HIS A 69 -37.99 -36.18 -0.23
N GLN A 70 -37.44 -36.66 -1.34
CA GLN A 70 -36.17 -37.39 -1.37
C GLN A 70 -35.02 -36.55 -0.80
N LEU A 71 -34.84 -35.30 -1.24
CA LEU A 71 -33.77 -34.44 -0.73
C LEU A 71 -33.97 -34.12 0.77
N GLU A 72 -35.21 -33.88 1.21
CA GLU A 72 -35.54 -33.70 2.62
C GLU A 72 -35.24 -34.95 3.46
N ASP A 73 -35.55 -36.13 2.94
CA ASP A 73 -35.30 -37.39 3.64
C ASP A 73 -33.80 -37.70 3.71
N LYS A 74 -33.03 -37.38 2.67
CA LYS A 74 -31.56 -37.39 2.70
C LYS A 74 -31.01 -36.43 3.76
N MET A 75 -31.55 -35.22 3.86
CA MET A 75 -31.17 -34.27 4.92
C MET A 75 -31.49 -34.80 6.32
N LYS A 76 -32.66 -35.43 6.52
CA LYS A 76 -33.02 -36.05 7.80
C LYS A 76 -32.10 -37.22 8.13
N ALA A 77 -31.82 -38.08 7.16
CA ALA A 77 -30.91 -39.20 7.34
C ALA A 77 -29.51 -38.71 7.74
N HIS A 78 -29.00 -37.67 7.08
CA HIS A 78 -27.72 -37.05 7.44
C HIS A 78 -27.76 -36.45 8.86
N SER A 79 -28.88 -35.81 9.26
CA SER A 79 -29.02 -35.32 10.64
C SER A 79 -29.04 -36.45 11.68
N PHE A 80 -29.70 -37.58 11.40
CA PHE A 80 -29.68 -38.74 12.29
C PHE A 80 -28.32 -39.41 12.36
N PHE A 81 -27.57 -39.41 11.25
CA PHE A 81 -26.19 -39.87 11.22
C PHE A 81 -25.29 -38.99 12.10
N LEU A 82 -25.44 -37.67 12.03
CA LEU A 82 -24.73 -36.75 12.92
C LEU A 82 -25.14 -36.95 14.38
N ASP A 83 -26.43 -37.05 14.69
CA ASP A 83 -26.91 -37.33 16.06
C ASP A 83 -26.35 -38.64 16.59
N PHE A 84 -26.21 -39.66 15.74
CA PHE A 84 -25.58 -40.93 16.08
C PHE A 84 -24.08 -40.74 16.39
N LEU A 85 -23.33 -40.02 15.56
CA LEU A 85 -21.91 -39.74 15.81
C LEU A 85 -21.67 -39.00 17.13
N HIS A 86 -22.54 -38.04 17.47
CA HIS A 86 -22.48 -37.33 18.75
C HIS A 86 -22.85 -38.24 19.93
N GLN A 87 -23.90 -39.06 19.81
CA GLN A 87 -24.34 -39.97 20.89
C GLN A 87 -23.34 -41.08 21.20
N VAL A 88 -22.56 -41.52 20.19
CA VAL A 88 -21.53 -42.54 20.33
C VAL A 88 -20.16 -41.93 20.66
N ALA A 89 -20.05 -40.60 20.78
CA ALA A 89 -18.81 -39.86 21.03
C ALA A 89 -17.68 -40.14 20.01
N LEU A 90 -18.04 -40.55 18.79
CA LEU A 90 -17.10 -40.74 17.69
C LEU A 90 -16.72 -39.41 17.03
N PHE A 91 -17.54 -38.37 17.21
CA PHE A 91 -17.35 -37.07 16.59
C PHE A 91 -16.03 -36.40 17.02
N ASP A 92 -15.66 -36.54 18.30
CA ASP A 92 -14.42 -35.97 18.86
C ASP A 92 -13.15 -36.72 18.43
N ARG A 93 -13.30 -37.92 17.86
CA ARG A 93 -12.19 -38.76 17.36
C ARG A 93 -11.88 -38.53 15.87
N LEU A 94 -12.70 -37.74 15.17
CA LEU A 94 -12.52 -37.47 13.74
C LEU A 94 -11.33 -36.53 13.51
N SER A 95 -10.44 -36.89 12.59
CA SER A 95 -9.24 -36.12 12.30
C SER A 95 -9.31 -35.47 10.92
N THR A 96 -8.72 -36.06 9.90
CA THR A 96 -8.61 -35.47 8.55
C THR A 96 -8.84 -36.49 7.45
N CYS A 97 -9.47 -36.04 6.36
CA CYS A 97 -9.72 -36.80 5.15
C CYS A 97 -9.14 -36.04 3.93
N PRO A 98 -8.50 -36.72 2.96
CA PRO A 98 -8.08 -36.08 1.72
C PRO A 98 -9.29 -35.77 0.83
N VAL A 99 -9.57 -34.48 0.62
CA VAL A 99 -10.67 -34.00 -0.23
C VAL A 99 -10.08 -33.07 -1.29
N ARG A 100 -10.33 -33.35 -2.57
CA ARG A 100 -9.90 -32.50 -3.70
C ARG A 100 -8.39 -32.21 -3.76
N GLY A 101 -7.56 -33.13 -3.27
CA GLY A 101 -6.09 -33.00 -3.28
C GLY A 101 -5.49 -32.24 -2.09
N SER A 102 -6.31 -31.76 -1.16
CA SER A 102 -5.89 -31.17 0.13
C SER A 102 -6.44 -31.96 1.31
N THR A 103 -5.77 -31.90 2.45
CA THR A 103 -6.27 -32.50 3.71
C THR A 103 -7.32 -31.59 4.32
N MET A 104 -8.49 -32.13 4.65
CA MET A 104 -9.60 -31.40 5.24
C MET A 104 -10.08 -32.12 6.50
N ALA A 105 -10.55 -31.40 7.51
CA ALA A 105 -11.15 -32.05 8.67
C ALA A 105 -12.43 -32.81 8.26
N THR A 106 -12.56 -34.09 8.64
CA THR A 106 -13.69 -34.95 8.25
C THR A 106 -15.03 -34.34 8.69
N ARG A 107 -15.05 -33.67 9.84
CA ARG A 107 -16.23 -32.93 10.36
C ARG A 107 -16.72 -31.83 9.41
N LEU A 108 -15.80 -31.14 8.73
CA LEU A 108 -16.12 -30.06 7.80
C LEU A 108 -16.62 -30.63 6.47
N LEU A 109 -16.12 -31.78 6.04
CA LEU A 109 -16.65 -32.51 4.90
C LEU A 109 -18.12 -32.93 5.11
N LEU A 110 -18.48 -33.39 6.32
CA LEU A 110 -19.88 -33.67 6.65
C LEU A 110 -20.74 -32.41 6.52
N CYS A 111 -20.23 -31.25 6.95
CA CYS A 111 -20.90 -29.97 6.74
C CYS A 111 -21.05 -29.64 5.25
N GLU A 112 -20.02 -29.86 4.41
CA GLU A 112 -20.10 -29.65 2.96
C GLU A 112 -21.21 -30.49 2.31
N HIS A 113 -21.34 -31.75 2.71
CA HIS A 113 -22.39 -32.63 2.22
C HIS A 113 -23.79 -32.10 2.55
N ALA A 114 -23.99 -31.60 3.76
CA ALA A 114 -25.25 -30.99 4.15
C ALA A 114 -25.52 -29.65 3.46
N GLU A 115 -24.48 -28.84 3.21
CA GLU A 115 -24.57 -27.62 2.41
C GLU A 115 -24.96 -27.92 0.96
N LYS A 116 -24.38 -28.95 0.35
CA LYS A 116 -24.72 -29.42 -1.00
C LYS A 116 -26.16 -29.91 -1.10
N LEU A 117 -26.67 -30.61 -0.07
CA LEU A 117 -28.08 -30.98 0.02
C LEU A 117 -29.00 -29.75 0.10
N CYS A 118 -28.65 -28.74 0.91
CA CYS A 118 -29.40 -27.48 0.95
C CYS A 118 -29.41 -26.78 -0.41
N ALA A 119 -28.25 -26.70 -1.09
CA ALA A 119 -28.15 -26.13 -2.43
C ALA A 119 -28.98 -26.93 -3.45
N ALA A 120 -29.01 -28.27 -3.36
CA ALA A 120 -29.84 -29.13 -4.19
C ALA A 120 -31.33 -28.80 -4.09
N VAL A 121 -31.83 -28.59 -2.86
CA VAL A 121 -33.22 -28.21 -2.60
C VAL A 121 -33.55 -26.87 -3.27
N VAL A 122 -32.63 -25.91 -3.23
CA VAL A 122 -32.79 -24.60 -3.90
C VAL A 122 -32.84 -24.75 -5.42
N VAL A 123 -31.92 -25.50 -6.03
CA VAL A 123 -31.95 -25.77 -7.48
C VAL A 123 -33.26 -26.42 -7.87
N LYS A 124 -33.75 -27.37 -7.08
CA LYS A 124 -35.04 -28.02 -7.31
C LYS A 124 -36.21 -27.04 -7.21
N ASN A 125 -36.18 -26.11 -6.26
CA ASN A 125 -37.23 -25.09 -6.15
C ASN A 125 -37.23 -24.18 -7.39
N HIS A 126 -36.06 -23.82 -7.90
CA HIS A 126 -35.95 -23.06 -9.15
C HIS A 126 -36.31 -23.88 -10.39
N HIS A 127 -36.04 -25.19 -10.40
CA HIS A 127 -36.49 -26.11 -11.46
C HIS A 127 -38.00 -26.09 -11.64
N THR A 128 -38.78 -25.92 -10.56
CA THR A 128 -40.25 -25.79 -10.68
C THR A 128 -40.70 -24.47 -11.33
N ARG A 129 -39.87 -23.42 -11.27
CA ARG A 129 -40.16 -22.09 -11.82
C ARG A 129 -39.59 -21.92 -13.24
N LEU A 130 -38.39 -22.44 -13.49
CA LEU A 130 -37.60 -22.27 -14.71
C LEU A 130 -37.11 -23.62 -15.27
N PRO A 131 -38.02 -24.52 -15.67
CA PRO A 131 -37.66 -25.89 -16.02
C PRO A 131 -36.76 -26.00 -17.26
N ALA A 132 -36.94 -25.13 -18.27
CA ALA A 132 -36.20 -25.23 -19.53
C ALA A 132 -34.68 -24.96 -19.35
N MET A 133 -34.33 -23.92 -18.60
CA MET A 133 -32.95 -23.53 -18.32
C MET A 133 -32.25 -24.58 -17.44
N VAL A 134 -32.89 -24.96 -16.32
CA VAL A 134 -32.29 -25.88 -15.35
C VAL A 134 -32.13 -27.28 -15.95
N ASN A 135 -33.11 -27.78 -16.73
CA ASN A 135 -32.97 -29.07 -17.41
C ASN A 135 -31.84 -29.08 -18.44
N ALA A 136 -31.63 -27.98 -19.18
CA ALA A 136 -30.53 -27.89 -20.12
C ALA A 136 -29.16 -27.90 -19.41
N ALA A 137 -29.04 -27.17 -18.30
CA ALA A 137 -27.83 -27.20 -17.48
C ALA A 137 -27.56 -28.59 -16.86
N ILE A 138 -28.62 -29.28 -16.41
CA ILE A 138 -28.52 -30.66 -15.89
C ILE A 138 -28.06 -31.63 -16.99
N GLN A 139 -28.59 -31.52 -18.21
CA GLN A 139 -28.16 -32.37 -19.33
C GLN A 139 -26.68 -32.14 -19.68
N LEU A 140 -26.22 -30.89 -19.67
CA LEU A 140 -24.80 -30.57 -19.84
C LEU A 140 -23.94 -31.17 -18.73
N ALA A 141 -24.39 -31.10 -17.48
CA ALA A 141 -23.70 -31.70 -16.35
C ALA A 141 -23.59 -33.23 -16.49
N LEU A 142 -24.68 -33.91 -16.87
CA LEU A 142 -24.67 -35.36 -17.10
C LEU A 142 -23.78 -35.78 -18.27
N ASN A 143 -23.75 -34.98 -19.34
CA ASN A 143 -22.86 -35.21 -20.48
C ASN A 143 -21.39 -35.07 -20.08
N LYS A 144 -21.04 -34.07 -19.25
CA LYS A 144 -19.68 -33.93 -18.68
C LYS A 144 -19.32 -35.12 -17.78
N ARG A 145 -20.29 -35.70 -17.08
CA ARG A 145 -20.13 -36.91 -16.25
C ARG A 145 -20.11 -38.23 -17.04
N MET A 146 -20.41 -38.21 -18.34
CA MET A 146 -20.55 -39.41 -19.18
C MET A 146 -21.61 -40.41 -18.65
N CYS A 147 -22.65 -39.92 -17.98
CA CYS A 147 -23.71 -40.77 -17.44
C CYS A 147 -24.83 -40.98 -18.46
N SER A 148 -25.16 -42.23 -18.78
CA SER A 148 -26.34 -42.55 -19.61
C SER A 148 -27.62 -42.44 -18.78
N VAL A 149 -28.59 -41.67 -19.25
CA VAL A 149 -29.92 -41.56 -18.62
C VAL A 149 -30.76 -42.79 -19.00
N PRO A 150 -31.23 -43.60 -18.04
CA PRO A 150 -32.15 -44.71 -18.33
C PRO A 150 -33.47 -44.21 -18.91
N HIS A 151 -34.11 -45.00 -19.79
CA HIS A 151 -35.34 -44.59 -20.49
C HIS A 151 -36.55 -44.36 -19.57
N SER A 152 -36.53 -44.91 -18.35
CA SER A 152 -37.59 -44.76 -17.34
C SER A 152 -37.40 -43.57 -16.39
N LEU A 153 -36.22 -42.92 -16.40
CA LEU A 153 -35.88 -41.82 -15.51
C LEU A 153 -35.60 -40.52 -16.27
N THR A 154 -35.85 -39.38 -15.62
CA THR A 154 -35.48 -38.09 -16.19
C THR A 154 -34.02 -37.75 -15.88
N ALA A 155 -33.41 -36.91 -16.70
CA ALA A 155 -32.08 -36.35 -16.44
C ALA A 155 -31.99 -35.68 -15.04
N ALA A 156 -33.07 -35.02 -14.61
CA ALA A 156 -33.16 -34.44 -13.27
C ALA A 156 -33.11 -35.50 -12.16
N ASP A 157 -33.81 -36.62 -12.32
CA ASP A 157 -33.80 -37.72 -11.34
C ASP A 157 -32.38 -38.28 -11.14
N VAL A 158 -31.61 -38.46 -12.23
CA VAL A 158 -30.23 -38.95 -12.18
C VAL A 158 -29.28 -37.92 -11.56
N PHE A 159 -29.48 -36.64 -11.84
CA PHE A 159 -28.63 -35.58 -11.32
C PHE A 159 -28.84 -35.32 -9.81
N PHE A 160 -30.09 -35.30 -9.34
CA PHE A 160 -30.40 -35.13 -7.91
C PHE A 160 -30.13 -36.39 -7.07
N ARG A 161 -29.80 -37.51 -7.72
CA ARG A 161 -29.24 -38.68 -7.02
C ARG A 161 -27.85 -38.36 -6.48
N GLU A 162 -26.93 -37.92 -7.35
CA GLU A 162 -25.52 -37.66 -7.02
C GLU A 162 -25.31 -36.20 -6.55
N VAL A 163 -25.76 -35.92 -5.33
CA VAL A 163 -25.67 -34.57 -4.73
C VAL A 163 -24.23 -34.22 -4.34
N SER A 164 -23.36 -35.21 -4.13
CA SER A 164 -21.93 -34.99 -3.86
C SER A 164 -21.23 -34.17 -4.95
N GLN A 165 -21.67 -34.27 -6.21
CA GLN A 165 -21.09 -33.60 -7.38
C GLN A 165 -21.87 -32.35 -7.83
N MET A 166 -22.67 -31.74 -6.94
CA MET A 166 -23.48 -30.56 -7.26
C MET A 166 -22.65 -29.39 -7.84
N ASP A 167 -21.37 -29.30 -7.49
CA ASP A 167 -20.41 -28.26 -7.90
C ASP A 167 -20.36 -28.04 -9.43
N VAL A 168 -20.56 -29.12 -10.21
CA VAL A 168 -20.51 -29.10 -11.69
C VAL A 168 -21.64 -28.26 -12.30
N ILE A 169 -22.78 -28.09 -11.61
CA ILE A 169 -23.92 -27.33 -12.14
C ILE A 169 -23.59 -25.85 -12.31
N PHE A 170 -22.73 -25.30 -11.45
CA PHE A 170 -22.30 -23.90 -11.50
C PHE A 170 -21.62 -23.58 -12.83
N GLU A 171 -20.69 -24.44 -13.27
CA GLU A 171 -20.02 -24.29 -14.57
C GLU A 171 -21.01 -24.46 -15.73
N CYS A 172 -21.90 -25.45 -15.64
CA CYS A 172 -22.85 -25.74 -16.71
C CYS A 172 -23.89 -24.63 -16.90
N LEU A 173 -24.31 -23.96 -15.83
CA LEU A 173 -25.21 -22.80 -15.89
C LEU A 173 -24.56 -21.63 -16.65
N ILE A 174 -23.30 -21.31 -16.36
CA ILE A 174 -22.58 -20.23 -17.07
C ILE A 174 -22.29 -20.62 -18.52
N ASP A 175 -21.87 -21.87 -18.79
CA ASP A 175 -21.65 -22.32 -20.16
C ASP A 175 -22.94 -22.22 -20.99
N LYS A 176 -24.08 -22.49 -20.37
CA LYS A 176 -25.40 -22.32 -21.00
C LYS A 176 -25.77 -20.85 -21.19
N GLU A 177 -25.51 -20.00 -20.19
CA GLU A 177 -25.66 -18.55 -20.30
C GLU A 177 -24.88 -18.01 -21.50
N GLU A 178 -23.60 -18.34 -21.61
CA GLU A 178 -22.76 -17.85 -22.70
C GLU A 178 -23.25 -18.32 -24.08
N ALA A 179 -23.74 -19.55 -24.18
CA ALA A 179 -24.34 -20.06 -25.42
C ALA A 179 -25.63 -19.32 -25.77
N ASP A 180 -26.50 -19.09 -24.79
CA ASP A 180 -27.78 -18.43 -24.99
C ASP A 180 -27.64 -16.95 -25.29
N LEU A 181 -26.68 -16.27 -24.66
CA LEU A 181 -26.32 -14.89 -24.95
C LEU A 181 -25.74 -14.71 -26.35
N GLN A 182 -25.10 -15.75 -26.92
CA GLN A 182 -24.62 -15.72 -28.31
C GLN A 182 -25.74 -15.94 -29.33
N SER A 183 -26.75 -16.74 -29.00
CA SER A 183 -27.86 -17.05 -29.91
C SER A 183 -28.99 -16.01 -29.88
N THR A 184 -29.16 -15.31 -28.74
CA THR A 184 -30.30 -14.43 -28.50
C THR A 184 -29.98 -12.98 -28.89
N LYS A 185 -30.93 -12.27 -29.49
CA LYS A 185 -30.76 -10.84 -29.81
C LYS A 185 -30.70 -10.02 -28.52
N VAL A 186 -29.74 -9.09 -28.46
CA VAL A 186 -29.43 -8.23 -27.30
C VAL A 186 -30.63 -7.44 -26.76
N ASP A 187 -31.50 -6.93 -27.64
CA ASP A 187 -32.63 -6.08 -27.25
C ASP A 187 -33.87 -6.86 -26.77
N SER A 188 -33.78 -8.19 -26.61
CA SER A 188 -34.91 -8.99 -26.14
C SER A 188 -35.01 -8.99 -24.62
N VAL A 189 -36.25 -8.93 -24.10
CA VAL A 189 -36.52 -9.10 -22.66
C VAL A 189 -36.06 -10.47 -22.17
N GLU A 190 -36.07 -11.48 -23.05
CA GLU A 190 -35.59 -12.84 -22.79
C GLU A 190 -34.09 -12.87 -22.50
N TRP A 191 -33.29 -12.06 -23.22
CA TRP A 191 -31.85 -11.97 -23.01
C TRP A 191 -31.52 -11.46 -21.59
N ALA A 192 -32.25 -10.45 -21.12
CA ALA A 192 -32.07 -9.90 -19.78
C ALA A 192 -32.55 -10.86 -18.68
N ASN A 193 -33.66 -11.56 -18.91
CA ASN A 193 -34.21 -12.52 -17.95
C ASN A 193 -33.27 -13.72 -17.75
N ILE A 194 -32.64 -14.23 -18.82
CA ILE A 194 -31.68 -15.36 -18.71
C ILE A 194 -30.56 -15.03 -17.72
N VAL A 195 -29.96 -13.84 -17.82
CA VAL A 195 -28.87 -13.41 -16.92
C VAL A 195 -29.37 -13.28 -15.48
N ILE A 196 -30.52 -12.64 -15.27
CA ILE A 196 -31.12 -12.43 -13.95
C ILE A 196 -31.47 -13.76 -13.29
N ASP A 197 -32.06 -14.68 -14.05
CA ASP A 197 -32.48 -15.99 -13.57
C ASP A 197 -31.28 -16.85 -13.17
N ILE A 198 -30.22 -16.88 -13.99
CA ILE A 198 -28.99 -17.63 -13.68
C ILE A 198 -28.29 -17.02 -12.46
N ASN A 199 -28.14 -15.70 -12.41
CA ASN A 199 -27.59 -15.01 -11.24
C ASN A 199 -28.39 -15.29 -9.97
N THR A 200 -29.72 -15.33 -10.06
CA THR A 200 -30.60 -15.63 -8.93
C THR A 200 -30.41 -17.06 -8.45
N ILE A 201 -30.31 -18.03 -9.36
CA ILE A 201 -30.02 -19.43 -9.00
C ILE A 201 -28.66 -19.54 -8.30
N LEU A 202 -27.60 -18.95 -8.87
CA LEU A 202 -26.25 -18.96 -8.28
C LEU A 202 -26.24 -18.31 -6.89
N LYS A 203 -26.88 -17.14 -6.78
CA LYS A 203 -27.01 -16.38 -5.53
C LYS A 203 -27.73 -17.19 -4.45
N ASP A 204 -28.87 -17.78 -4.77
CA ASP A 204 -29.70 -18.49 -3.81
C ASP A 204 -29.05 -19.81 -3.36
N MET A 205 -28.34 -20.50 -4.26
CA MET A 205 -27.57 -21.70 -3.92
C MET A 205 -26.45 -21.38 -2.92
N LEU A 206 -25.65 -20.34 -3.20
CA LEU A 206 -24.59 -19.91 -2.30
C LEU A 206 -25.15 -19.40 -0.97
N HIS A 207 -26.24 -18.63 -1.01
CA HIS A 207 -26.91 -18.15 0.20
C HIS A 207 -27.36 -19.30 1.09
N ALA A 208 -28.01 -20.32 0.55
CA ALA A 208 -28.48 -21.46 1.33
C ALA A 208 -27.34 -22.26 1.96
N ALA A 209 -26.23 -22.44 1.24
CA ALA A 209 -25.03 -23.08 1.76
C ALA A 209 -24.41 -22.26 2.92
N CYS A 210 -24.21 -20.96 2.72
CA CYS A 210 -23.65 -20.07 3.75
C CYS A 210 -24.56 -19.95 4.98
N GLN A 211 -25.88 -19.84 4.79
CA GLN A 211 -26.85 -19.76 5.87
C GLN A 211 -26.84 -21.04 6.72
N TYR A 212 -26.76 -22.21 6.07
CA TYR A 212 -26.63 -23.48 6.78
C TYR A 212 -25.37 -23.52 7.64
N ARG A 213 -24.23 -23.13 7.06
CA ARG A 213 -22.93 -23.05 7.75
C ARG A 213 -23.00 -22.17 8.98
N GLN A 214 -23.58 -20.97 8.86
CA GLN A 214 -23.70 -20.02 9.97
C GLN A 214 -24.64 -20.54 11.08
N ASN A 215 -25.80 -21.09 10.72
CA ASN A 215 -26.80 -21.55 11.69
C ASN A 215 -26.36 -22.80 12.44
N LYS A 216 -25.59 -23.69 11.79
CA LYS A 216 -25.16 -24.98 12.37
C LYS A 216 -23.67 -25.04 12.70
N ALA A 217 -22.96 -23.92 12.64
CA ALA A 217 -21.51 -23.85 12.94
C ALA A 217 -21.16 -24.49 14.29
N SER A 218 -22.02 -24.34 15.32
CA SER A 218 -21.79 -24.91 16.64
C SER A 218 -21.82 -26.44 16.66
N LEU A 219 -22.60 -27.09 15.77
CA LEU A 219 -22.72 -28.55 15.71
C LEU A 219 -21.50 -29.23 15.10
N TYR A 220 -20.64 -28.46 14.42
CA TYR A 220 -19.44 -28.99 13.78
C TYR A 220 -18.15 -28.49 14.43
N LYS A 221 -18.22 -27.64 15.46
CA LYS A 221 -17.06 -27.12 16.20
C LYS A 221 -16.70 -28.06 17.35
N ILE A 222 -15.39 -28.29 17.52
CA ILE A 222 -14.81 -29.04 18.65
C ILE A 222 -13.93 -28.05 19.43
N GLU A 223 -13.96 -28.10 20.77
CA GLU A 223 -13.20 -27.18 21.64
C GLU A 223 -11.69 -27.48 21.70
N HIS A 224 -11.28 -28.67 21.25
CA HIS A 224 -9.92 -29.20 21.43
C HIS A 224 -9.38 -29.87 20.17
N THR A 225 -8.90 -29.08 19.20
CA THR A 225 -8.03 -29.60 18.15
C THR A 225 -6.85 -28.66 17.96
N GLU A 226 -5.66 -29.08 18.37
CA GLU A 226 -4.43 -28.27 18.31
C GLU A 226 -3.91 -28.10 16.86
N ARG A 227 -4.39 -28.89 15.89
CA ARG A 227 -3.93 -28.89 14.49
C ARG A 227 -5.05 -29.20 13.50
N GLU A 228 -5.84 -28.21 13.10
CA GLU A 228 -6.79 -28.37 11.99
C GLU A 228 -6.16 -27.90 10.67
N PRO A 229 -6.25 -28.65 9.57
CA PRO A 229 -5.67 -28.23 8.29
C PRO A 229 -6.43 -27.03 7.68
N GLU A 230 -5.83 -26.41 6.65
CA GLU A 230 -6.44 -25.33 5.85
C GLU A 230 -7.87 -25.73 5.43
N TYR A 231 -8.85 -24.89 5.79
CA TYR A 231 -10.24 -25.13 5.45
C TYR A 231 -10.59 -24.37 4.17
N ILE A 232 -10.84 -25.12 3.10
CA ILE A 232 -11.33 -24.61 1.82
C ILE A 232 -12.76 -25.12 1.62
N PRO A 233 -13.79 -24.32 1.93
CA PRO A 233 -15.16 -24.71 1.66
C PRO A 233 -15.37 -25.06 0.19
N TRP A 234 -16.34 -25.91 -0.11
CA TRP A 234 -16.70 -26.22 -1.50
C TRP A 234 -17.15 -24.97 -2.27
N THR A 235 -17.80 -24.00 -1.61
CA THR A 235 -18.12 -22.66 -2.16
C THR A 235 -16.88 -21.88 -2.58
N ALA A 236 -15.76 -22.11 -1.91
CA ALA A 236 -14.45 -21.54 -2.17
C ALA A 236 -13.59 -22.36 -3.15
N SER A 237 -14.13 -23.44 -3.72
CA SER A 237 -13.39 -24.29 -4.68
C SER A 237 -12.91 -23.50 -5.89
N SER A 238 -11.79 -23.92 -6.49
CA SER A 238 -11.24 -23.28 -7.70
C SER A 238 -12.27 -23.23 -8.83
N GLY A 239 -13.07 -24.28 -9.01
CA GLY A 239 -14.19 -24.30 -9.96
C GLY A 239 -15.19 -23.17 -9.72
N ILE A 240 -15.75 -23.07 -8.51
CA ILE A 240 -16.77 -22.04 -8.19
C ILE A 240 -16.18 -20.62 -8.22
N ARG A 241 -14.92 -20.44 -7.80
CA ARG A 241 -14.21 -19.15 -7.94
C ARG A 241 -14.10 -18.71 -9.40
N THR A 242 -13.74 -19.63 -10.30
CA THR A 242 -13.66 -19.31 -11.74
C THR A 242 -15.03 -19.00 -12.32
N VAL A 243 -16.08 -19.70 -11.88
CA VAL A 243 -17.48 -19.43 -12.24
C VAL A 243 -17.86 -18.00 -11.87
N ILE A 244 -17.64 -17.58 -10.62
CA ILE A 244 -18.02 -16.22 -10.17
C ILE A 244 -17.24 -15.13 -10.95
N ILE A 245 -15.94 -15.33 -11.21
CA ILE A 245 -15.13 -14.39 -12.00
C ILE A 245 -15.60 -14.33 -13.46
N ARG A 246 -15.95 -15.47 -14.06
CA ARG A 246 -16.56 -15.52 -15.40
C ARG A 246 -17.87 -14.75 -15.41
N GLN A 247 -18.72 -14.95 -14.40
CA GLN A 247 -20.01 -14.26 -14.31
C GLN A 247 -19.85 -12.75 -14.15
N HIS A 248 -18.93 -12.31 -13.29
CA HIS A 248 -18.55 -10.91 -13.16
C HIS A 248 -18.10 -10.32 -14.49
N THR A 249 -17.28 -11.04 -15.25
CA THR A 249 -16.81 -10.61 -16.56
C THR A 249 -17.93 -10.52 -17.59
N ILE A 250 -18.84 -11.50 -17.63
CA ILE A 250 -20.01 -11.52 -18.53
C ILE A 250 -20.91 -10.33 -18.23
N ILE A 251 -21.25 -10.14 -16.95
CA ILE A 251 -22.12 -9.05 -16.51
C ILE A 251 -21.53 -7.71 -16.90
N LEU A 252 -20.26 -7.44 -16.60
CA LEU A 252 -19.68 -6.12 -16.81
C LEU A 252 -19.34 -5.83 -18.28
N LYS A 253 -18.86 -6.82 -19.04
CA LYS A 253 -18.43 -6.61 -20.43
C LYS A 253 -19.54 -6.78 -21.46
N LYS A 254 -20.46 -7.72 -21.25
CA LYS A 254 -21.53 -8.04 -22.21
C LYS A 254 -22.86 -7.42 -21.78
N VAL A 255 -23.24 -7.57 -20.51
CA VAL A 255 -24.59 -7.22 -20.06
C VAL A 255 -24.75 -5.73 -19.76
N TYR A 256 -23.80 -5.17 -19.00
CA TYR A 256 -23.88 -3.80 -18.49
C TYR A 256 -23.98 -2.70 -19.55
N PRO A 257 -23.19 -2.74 -20.66
CA PRO A 257 -23.26 -1.70 -21.69
C PRO A 257 -24.61 -1.65 -22.41
N GLN A 258 -25.27 -2.80 -22.52
CA GLN A 258 -26.48 -3.00 -23.31
C GLN A 258 -27.77 -2.91 -22.47
N ALA A 259 -27.66 -3.04 -21.13
CA ALA A 259 -28.79 -3.05 -20.22
C ALA A 259 -29.43 -1.67 -19.96
N ASP A 260 -30.75 -1.66 -19.73
CA ASP A 260 -31.50 -0.50 -19.24
C ASP A 260 -31.20 -0.17 -17.76
N SER A 261 -31.56 1.04 -17.31
CA SER A 261 -31.33 1.50 -15.92
C SER A 261 -31.85 0.52 -14.84
N ARG A 262 -33.04 -0.06 -15.03
CA ARG A 262 -33.63 -1.04 -14.09
C ARG A 262 -32.89 -2.38 -14.08
N LEU A 263 -32.48 -2.85 -15.25
CA LEU A 263 -31.72 -4.09 -15.39
C LEU A 263 -30.31 -3.91 -14.81
N ARG A 264 -29.70 -2.74 -15.01
CA ARG A 264 -28.40 -2.41 -14.41
C ARG A 264 -28.47 -2.46 -12.89
N SER A 265 -29.48 -1.86 -12.25
CA SER A 265 -29.59 -1.92 -10.79
C SER A 265 -29.75 -3.35 -10.26
N GLU A 266 -30.62 -4.15 -10.88
CA GLU A 266 -30.87 -5.53 -10.47
C GLU A 266 -29.64 -6.42 -10.64
N VAL A 267 -28.99 -6.34 -11.81
CA VAL A 267 -27.80 -7.15 -12.12
C VAL A 267 -26.60 -6.74 -11.24
N ILE A 268 -26.43 -5.45 -10.92
CA ILE A 268 -25.37 -5.00 -9.99
C ILE A 268 -25.66 -5.49 -8.57
N GLU A 269 -26.90 -5.42 -8.10
CA GLU A 269 -27.27 -5.91 -6.77
C GLU A 269 -26.93 -7.40 -6.66
N GLN A 270 -27.33 -8.20 -7.64
CA GLN A 270 -27.01 -9.62 -7.69
C GLN A 270 -25.51 -9.88 -7.75
N LEU A 271 -24.78 -9.13 -8.60
CA LEU A 271 -23.32 -9.22 -8.69
C LEU A 271 -22.64 -8.87 -7.36
N ALA A 272 -23.10 -7.82 -6.67
CA ALA A 272 -22.56 -7.41 -5.39
C ALA A 272 -22.74 -8.52 -4.33
N ILE A 273 -23.87 -9.23 -4.35
CA ILE A 273 -24.11 -10.37 -3.46
C ILE A 273 -23.20 -11.55 -3.82
N LEU A 274 -23.00 -11.87 -5.10
CA LEU A 274 -22.07 -12.91 -5.54
C LEU A 274 -20.61 -12.58 -5.14
N MET A 275 -20.19 -11.32 -5.34
CA MET A 275 -18.89 -10.83 -4.92
C MET A 275 -18.72 -10.89 -3.40
N ASN A 276 -19.78 -10.59 -2.64
CA ASN A 276 -19.76 -10.72 -1.20
C ASN A 276 -19.49 -12.15 -0.77
N TYR A 277 -20.16 -13.16 -1.33
CA TYR A 277 -19.87 -14.57 -1.00
C TYR A 277 -18.45 -14.98 -1.41
N PHE A 278 -18.00 -14.59 -2.61
CA PHE A 278 -16.65 -14.88 -3.06
C PHE A 278 -15.58 -14.34 -2.10
N LEU A 279 -15.72 -13.08 -1.66
CA LEU A 279 -14.75 -12.46 -0.75
C LEU A 279 -14.87 -13.02 0.68
N ASP A 280 -16.08 -13.35 1.14
CA ASP A 280 -16.32 -14.02 2.43
C ASP A 280 -15.62 -15.38 2.49
N ASP A 281 -15.68 -16.15 1.39
CA ASP A 281 -15.00 -17.43 1.26
C ASP A 281 -13.46 -17.28 1.38
N TYR A 282 -12.86 -16.24 0.81
CA TYR A 282 -11.43 -15.94 1.04
C TYR A 282 -11.12 -15.60 2.49
N VAL A 283 -12.00 -14.84 3.17
CA VAL A 283 -11.83 -14.53 4.60
C VAL A 283 -11.91 -15.82 5.44
N THR A 284 -12.82 -16.74 5.11
CA THR A 284 -12.87 -18.05 5.81
C THR A 284 -11.61 -18.87 5.57
N GLN A 285 -11.00 -18.80 4.38
CA GLN A 285 -9.73 -19.46 4.10
C GLN A 285 -8.58 -18.80 4.88
N LEU A 286 -8.48 -17.47 4.85
CA LEU A 286 -7.45 -16.71 5.58
C LEU A 286 -7.51 -16.96 7.09
N THR A 287 -8.70 -16.93 7.69
CA THR A 287 -8.87 -17.24 9.12
C THR A 287 -8.48 -18.68 9.48
N SER A 288 -8.54 -19.62 8.54
CA SER A 288 -8.07 -20.99 8.79
C SER A 288 -6.54 -21.12 8.74
N VAL A 289 -5.88 -20.25 7.97
CA VAL A 289 -4.43 -20.22 7.74
C VAL A 289 -3.72 -19.20 8.67
N ASP A 290 -4.47 -18.41 9.44
CA ASP A 290 -3.95 -17.41 10.42
C ASP A 290 -3.27 -18.09 11.62
N ARG A 291 -2.13 -18.73 11.35
CA ARG A 291 -1.31 -19.48 12.30
C ARG A 291 0.17 -19.22 12.02
N PRO A 292 1.02 -19.27 13.06
CA PRO A 292 2.44 -18.95 12.93
C PRO A 292 3.21 -19.93 12.03
N ASP A 293 2.77 -21.19 11.94
CA ASP A 293 3.44 -22.22 11.16
C ASP A 293 3.22 -22.08 9.63
N ASP A 294 2.12 -21.44 9.20
CA ASP A 294 1.69 -21.31 7.80
C ASP A 294 1.84 -19.88 7.25
N GLN A 295 2.70 -19.06 7.87
CA GLN A 295 2.77 -17.62 7.58
C GLN A 295 3.17 -17.29 6.12
N GLU A 296 3.99 -18.12 5.48
CA GLU A 296 4.29 -17.96 4.05
C GLU A 296 3.04 -18.19 3.18
N ARG A 297 2.26 -19.25 3.48
CA ARG A 297 1.01 -19.56 2.78
C ARG A 297 -0.04 -18.47 3.00
N TYR A 298 -0.13 -17.95 4.22
CA TYR A 298 -0.98 -16.81 4.57
C TYR A 298 -0.62 -15.58 3.72
N SER A 299 0.67 -15.23 3.64
CA SER A 299 1.12 -14.05 2.89
C SER A 299 0.82 -14.13 1.39
N VAL A 300 0.97 -15.32 0.79
CA VAL A 300 0.64 -15.54 -0.63
C VAL A 300 -0.86 -15.42 -0.85
N LEU A 301 -1.67 -16.04 0.02
CA LEU A 301 -3.13 -15.98 -0.08
C LEU A 301 -3.67 -14.56 0.17
N GLU A 302 -3.08 -13.81 1.09
CA GLU A 302 -3.42 -12.41 1.35
C GLU A 302 -3.12 -11.52 0.14
N ALA A 303 -1.97 -11.73 -0.52
CA ALA A 303 -1.63 -11.02 -1.75
C ALA A 303 -2.59 -11.36 -2.91
N GLU A 304 -2.93 -12.63 -3.10
CA GLU A 304 -3.93 -13.07 -4.08
C GLU A 304 -5.30 -12.47 -3.78
N TYR A 305 -5.71 -12.47 -2.51
CA TYR A 305 -6.97 -11.88 -2.05
C TYR A 305 -7.00 -10.37 -2.34
N ALA A 306 -5.96 -9.62 -1.98
CA ALA A 306 -5.87 -8.18 -2.24
C ALA A 306 -5.94 -7.87 -3.74
N GLN A 307 -5.21 -8.65 -4.56
CA GLN A 307 -5.26 -8.50 -6.02
C GLN A 307 -6.67 -8.77 -6.55
N LYS A 308 -7.30 -9.89 -6.17
CA LYS A 308 -8.64 -10.26 -6.66
C LYS A 308 -9.72 -9.30 -6.16
N ARG A 309 -9.62 -8.81 -4.93
CA ARG A 309 -10.52 -7.80 -4.36
C ARG A 309 -10.49 -6.51 -5.18
N SER A 310 -9.29 -6.01 -5.49
CA SER A 310 -9.13 -4.81 -6.32
C SER A 310 -9.61 -5.02 -7.77
N GLU A 311 -9.35 -6.19 -8.36
CA GLU A 311 -9.80 -6.57 -9.71
C GLU A 311 -11.34 -6.60 -9.81
N LEU A 312 -12.02 -7.12 -8.78
CA LEU A 312 -13.48 -7.24 -8.78
C LEU A 312 -14.18 -5.92 -8.47
N LEU A 313 -13.63 -5.09 -7.57
CA LEU A 313 -14.26 -3.84 -7.13
C LEU A 313 -13.94 -2.65 -8.05
N SER A 314 -12.77 -2.62 -8.71
CA SER A 314 -12.39 -1.49 -9.59
C SER A 314 -13.37 -1.21 -10.73
N PRO A 315 -14.05 -2.19 -11.36
CA PRO A 315 -15.06 -1.90 -12.37
C PRO A 315 -16.32 -1.24 -11.79
N LEU A 316 -16.70 -1.58 -10.55
CA LEU A 316 -17.86 -0.92 -9.91
C LEU A 316 -17.59 0.58 -9.69
N LEU A 317 -16.34 0.94 -9.41
CA LEU A 317 -15.89 2.33 -9.32
C LEU A 317 -16.00 3.05 -10.66
N THR A 318 -15.49 2.46 -11.75
CA THR A 318 -15.51 3.09 -13.08
C THR A 318 -16.92 3.28 -13.63
N LEU A 319 -17.84 2.39 -13.26
CA LEU A 319 -19.26 2.47 -13.63
C LEU A 319 -20.08 3.43 -12.75
N GLY A 320 -19.46 4.05 -11.73
CA GLY A 320 -20.09 5.04 -10.86
C GLY A 320 -21.02 4.47 -9.78
N GLN A 321 -20.95 3.18 -9.49
CA GLN A 321 -21.80 2.49 -8.51
C GLN A 321 -21.23 2.59 -7.10
N TYR A 322 -21.13 3.82 -6.59
CA TYR A 322 -20.42 4.10 -5.34
C TYR A 322 -21.05 3.45 -4.10
N GLN A 323 -22.37 3.27 -4.06
CA GLN A 323 -23.05 2.69 -2.90
C GLN A 323 -22.61 1.24 -2.64
N TRP A 324 -22.70 0.39 -3.68
CA TRP A 324 -22.29 -1.01 -3.62
C TRP A 324 -20.78 -1.18 -3.48
N ALA A 325 -20.00 -0.38 -4.20
CA ALA A 325 -18.54 -0.41 -4.05
C ALA A 325 -18.10 -0.05 -2.64
N SER A 326 -18.76 0.91 -1.99
CA SER A 326 -18.44 1.29 -0.61
C SER A 326 -18.86 0.24 0.41
N SER A 327 -20.06 -0.36 0.29
CA SER A 327 -20.51 -1.37 1.26
C SER A 327 -19.62 -2.62 1.23
N LEU A 328 -19.19 -3.04 0.04
CA LEU A 328 -18.23 -4.13 -0.12
C LEU A 328 -16.84 -3.74 0.39
N ALA A 329 -16.33 -2.56 0.03
CA ALA A 329 -15.03 -2.11 0.48
C ALA A 329 -14.98 -1.84 2.00
N GLU A 330 -16.07 -1.42 2.63
CA GLU A 330 -16.23 -1.33 4.09
C GLU A 330 -16.16 -2.71 4.74
N LYS A 331 -16.93 -3.69 4.22
CA LYS A 331 -16.95 -5.04 4.77
C LYS A 331 -15.59 -5.73 4.68
N PHE A 332 -14.90 -5.57 3.56
CA PHE A 332 -13.65 -6.25 3.26
C PHE A 332 -12.40 -5.39 3.47
N CYS A 333 -12.55 -4.20 4.06
CA CYS A 333 -11.47 -3.27 4.38
C CYS A 333 -10.55 -2.96 3.16
N ASP A 334 -11.15 -2.65 2.01
CA ASP A 334 -10.39 -2.18 0.84
C ASP A 334 -10.20 -0.66 0.88
N PHE A 335 -9.11 -0.24 1.52
CA PHE A 335 -8.86 1.18 1.79
C PHE A 335 -8.59 2.00 0.53
N ASP A 336 -7.97 1.44 -0.51
CA ASP A 336 -7.69 2.19 -1.75
C ASP A 336 -9.00 2.63 -2.41
N ILE A 337 -9.95 1.71 -2.52
CA ILE A 337 -11.23 1.98 -3.16
C ILE A 337 -12.08 2.94 -2.32
N LEU A 338 -12.09 2.80 -1.00
CA LEU A 338 -12.78 3.76 -0.12
C LEU A 338 -12.23 5.18 -0.28
N VAL A 339 -10.90 5.34 -0.33
CA VAL A 339 -10.27 6.64 -0.54
C VAL A 339 -10.59 7.20 -1.92
N GLN A 340 -10.52 6.38 -2.97
CA GLN A 340 -10.89 6.78 -4.33
C GLN A 340 -12.35 7.24 -4.42
N ILE A 341 -13.29 6.52 -3.80
CA ILE A 341 -14.71 6.91 -3.75
C ILE A 341 -14.87 8.25 -3.04
N CYS A 342 -14.23 8.43 -1.88
CA CYS A 342 -14.28 9.69 -1.13
C CYS A 342 -13.73 10.87 -1.93
N GLU A 343 -12.68 10.66 -2.73
CA GLU A 343 -12.10 11.70 -3.58
C GLU A 343 -12.95 12.01 -4.81
N ILE A 344 -13.56 11.01 -5.46
CA ILE A 344 -14.45 11.22 -6.62
C ILE A 344 -15.73 11.93 -6.19
N THR A 345 -16.25 11.60 -5.01
CA THR A 345 -17.49 12.18 -4.46
C THR A 345 -17.26 13.45 -3.64
N ASP A 346 -16.00 13.84 -3.42
CA ASP A 346 -15.54 14.94 -2.55
C ASP A 346 -16.20 14.93 -1.14
N ASN A 347 -16.49 13.73 -0.62
CA ASN A 347 -17.22 13.57 0.63
C ASN A 347 -16.27 13.43 1.83
N GLN A 348 -15.84 14.58 2.35
CA GLN A 348 -14.91 14.65 3.50
C GLN A 348 -15.51 14.09 4.80
N ASN A 349 -16.83 14.20 4.99
CA ASN A 349 -17.50 13.67 6.19
C ASN A 349 -17.43 12.14 6.24
N ARG A 350 -17.52 11.48 5.08
CA ARG A 350 -17.41 10.03 4.98
C ARG A 350 -15.98 9.56 5.25
N LEU A 351 -14.99 10.29 4.73
CA LEU A 351 -13.57 10.02 4.99
C LEU A 351 -13.25 10.11 6.48
N GLN A 352 -13.75 11.14 7.17
CA GLN A 352 -13.58 11.29 8.62
C GLN A 352 -14.19 10.12 9.41
N ARG A 353 -15.38 9.64 8.99
CA ARG A 353 -15.99 8.45 9.61
C ARG A 353 -15.10 7.22 9.44
N TYR A 354 -14.55 6.98 8.25
CA TYR A 354 -13.66 5.85 8.02
C TYR A 354 -12.37 5.94 8.85
N MET A 355 -11.80 7.13 9.00
CA MET A 355 -10.65 7.33 9.88
C MET A 355 -10.94 6.97 11.33
N THR A 356 -12.17 7.23 11.82
CA THR A 356 -12.58 6.82 13.17
C THR A 356 -12.93 5.33 13.27
N GLN A 357 -13.57 4.76 12.25
CA GLN A 357 -14.04 3.37 12.27
C GLN A 357 -12.91 2.36 12.08
N PHE A 358 -11.90 2.71 11.26
CA PHE A 358 -10.76 1.84 10.93
C PHE A 358 -9.45 2.33 11.57
N ALA A 359 -9.55 3.01 12.73
CA ALA A 359 -8.38 3.51 13.46
C ALA A 359 -7.44 2.37 13.86
N ASP A 360 -7.99 1.23 14.30
CA ASP A 360 -7.23 0.04 14.72
C ASP A 360 -6.51 -0.65 13.56
N GLN A 361 -6.91 -0.38 12.31
CA GLN A 361 -6.35 -0.97 11.10
C GLN A 361 -5.41 -0.01 10.35
N ASN A 362 -4.97 1.07 11.00
CA ASN A 362 -4.04 2.07 10.44
C ASN A 362 -4.54 2.72 9.14
N PHE A 363 -5.84 2.93 8.98
CA PHE A 363 -6.41 3.60 7.80
C PHE A 363 -5.81 4.99 7.55
N SER A 364 -5.48 5.73 8.62
CA SER A 364 -4.84 7.04 8.54
C SER A 364 -3.46 6.98 7.86
N ASP A 365 -2.62 6.00 8.21
CA ASP A 365 -1.30 5.80 7.59
C ASP A 365 -1.44 5.47 6.10
N PHE A 366 -2.37 4.56 5.77
CA PHE A 366 -2.67 4.23 4.38
C PHE A 366 -3.11 5.44 3.56
N LEU A 367 -4.02 6.26 4.11
CA LEU A 367 -4.48 7.47 3.45
C LEU A 367 -3.34 8.48 3.23
N PHE A 368 -2.46 8.66 4.22
CA PHE A 368 -1.34 9.59 4.09
C PHE A 368 -0.35 9.14 3.02
N ARG A 369 -0.04 7.84 2.94
CA ARG A 369 0.74 7.27 1.83
C ARG A 369 0.08 7.52 0.49
N TRP A 370 -1.22 7.26 0.40
CA TRP A 370 -1.99 7.47 -0.82
C TRP A 370 -1.95 8.94 -1.28
N TYR A 371 -2.14 9.89 -0.37
CA TYR A 371 -2.05 11.32 -0.71
C TYR A 371 -0.65 11.74 -1.13
N LEU A 372 0.40 11.14 -0.55
CA LEU A 372 1.78 11.39 -0.93
C LEU A 372 2.08 10.86 -2.34
N GLU A 373 1.67 9.63 -2.65
CA GLU A 373 1.84 8.99 -3.96
C GLU A 373 1.11 9.73 -5.08
N LYS A 374 -0.11 10.20 -4.82
CA LYS A 374 -0.87 11.01 -5.80
C LYS A 374 -0.44 12.49 -5.84
N GLY A 375 0.54 12.90 -5.04
CA GLY A 375 1.05 14.27 -5.01
C GLY A 375 0.09 15.31 -4.42
N LYS A 376 -0.98 14.89 -3.74
CA LYS A 376 -2.03 15.76 -3.17
C LYS A 376 -1.64 16.30 -1.78
N ARG A 377 -0.47 16.95 -1.70
CA ARG A 377 0.09 17.47 -0.43
C ARG A 377 -0.79 18.51 0.26
N GLY A 378 -1.52 19.32 -0.52
CA GLY A 378 -2.43 20.32 0.04
C GLY A 378 -3.59 19.70 0.84
N LYS A 379 -4.17 18.60 0.34
CA LYS A 379 -5.26 17.88 1.04
C LYS A 379 -4.76 17.09 2.25
N LEU A 380 -3.50 16.65 2.24
CA LEU A 380 -2.87 16.03 3.41
C LEU A 380 -2.71 17.03 4.56
N LEU A 381 -2.34 18.27 4.25
CA LEU A 381 -2.11 19.32 5.25
C LEU A 381 -3.40 19.99 5.74
N SER A 382 -4.49 19.93 4.97
CA SER A 382 -5.79 20.49 5.35
C SER A 382 -6.66 19.55 6.20
N GLN A 383 -6.08 18.49 6.77
CA GLN A 383 -6.83 17.52 7.58
C GLN A 383 -7.26 18.12 8.93
N PRO A 384 -8.41 17.68 9.49
CA PRO A 384 -8.94 18.20 10.75
C PRO A 384 -8.00 17.92 11.94
N VAL A 385 -8.11 18.79 12.96
CA VAL A 385 -7.21 18.85 14.13
C VAL A 385 -7.14 17.52 14.91
N SER A 386 -8.21 16.73 14.90
CA SER A 386 -8.26 15.41 15.56
C SER A 386 -7.26 14.39 15.00
N GLN A 387 -6.70 14.63 13.83
CA GLN A 387 -5.81 13.70 13.11
C GLN A 387 -4.37 14.22 13.05
N HIS A 388 -4.09 15.39 13.64
CA HIS A 388 -2.76 16.00 13.65
C HIS A 388 -1.74 15.13 14.40
N GLU A 389 -2.15 14.35 15.40
CA GLU A 389 -1.25 13.43 16.11
C GLU A 389 -0.79 12.26 15.24
N GLN A 390 -1.73 11.59 14.54
CA GLN A 390 -1.43 10.48 13.62
C GLN A 390 -0.66 10.97 12.39
N LEU A 391 -0.94 12.19 11.93
CA LEU A 391 -0.21 12.82 10.85
C LEU A 391 1.20 13.24 11.30
N THR A 392 1.37 13.65 12.56
CA THR A 392 2.70 13.94 13.12
C THR A 392 3.56 12.68 13.20
N SER A 393 3.02 11.56 13.69
CA SER A 393 3.78 10.29 13.73
C SER A 393 4.15 9.80 12.34
N PHE A 394 3.25 9.94 11.37
CA PHE A 394 3.54 9.62 9.97
C PHE A 394 4.61 10.54 9.36
N LEU A 395 4.51 11.85 9.60
CA LEU A 395 5.43 12.85 9.05
C LEU A 395 6.82 12.81 9.67
N GLN A 396 7.02 12.21 10.85
CA GLN A 396 8.35 11.98 11.41
C GLN A 396 9.26 11.19 10.44
N ALA A 397 8.70 10.27 9.64
CA ALA A 397 9.44 9.56 8.60
C ALA A 397 9.74 10.44 7.35
N HIS A 398 9.07 11.59 7.23
CA HIS A 398 9.17 12.54 6.13
C HIS A 398 9.51 13.96 6.62
N GLU A 399 10.73 14.15 7.12
CA GLU A 399 11.22 15.41 7.69
C GLU A 399 10.97 16.64 6.78
N HIS A 400 11.13 16.49 5.46
CA HIS A 400 10.96 17.57 4.48
C HIS A 400 9.54 18.18 4.41
N LEU A 401 8.52 17.48 4.90
CA LEU A 401 7.12 17.96 4.94
C LEU A 401 6.64 18.30 6.36
N SER A 402 7.40 17.90 7.38
CA SER A 402 7.03 18.09 8.79
C SER A 402 6.82 19.56 9.14
N TRP A 403 7.71 20.45 8.67
CA TRP A 403 7.61 21.90 8.97
C TRP A 403 6.32 22.55 8.46
N LEU A 404 5.72 22.06 7.36
CA LEU A 404 4.45 22.58 6.86
C LEU A 404 3.29 22.23 7.79
N HIS A 405 3.28 21.01 8.30
CA HIS A 405 2.29 20.59 9.29
C HIS A 405 2.48 21.34 10.62
N GLU A 406 3.72 21.47 11.08
CA GLU A 406 4.06 22.17 12.32
C GLU A 406 3.60 23.65 12.29
N ILE A 407 3.72 24.33 11.14
CA ILE A 407 3.18 25.69 10.96
C ILE A 407 1.64 25.69 11.04
N ASN A 408 0.98 24.72 10.40
CA ASN A 408 -0.48 24.61 10.45
C ASN A 408 -1.00 24.36 11.88
N SER A 409 -0.29 23.52 12.64
CA SER A 409 -0.58 23.22 14.05
C SER A 409 -0.14 24.33 15.02
N GLN A 410 0.36 25.47 14.53
CA GLN A 410 0.88 26.61 15.34
C GLN A 410 2.12 26.26 16.20
N ASP A 411 2.79 25.14 15.93
CA ASP A 411 3.98 24.66 16.63
C ASP A 411 5.26 25.24 16.00
N PHE A 412 5.38 26.58 16.01
CA PHE A 412 6.48 27.31 15.35
C PHE A 412 7.87 26.95 15.88
N LYS A 413 7.98 26.51 17.14
CA LYS A 413 9.25 26.08 17.76
C LYS A 413 9.80 24.80 17.11
N LYS A 414 8.93 23.85 16.80
CA LYS A 414 9.32 22.61 16.09
C LYS A 414 9.61 22.92 14.63
N ALA A 415 8.76 23.74 14.00
CA ALA A 415 8.98 24.20 12.62
C ALA A 415 10.35 24.86 12.43
N HIS A 416 10.76 25.73 13.35
CA HIS A 416 12.10 26.33 13.34
C HIS A 416 13.22 25.28 13.39
N ARG A 417 13.15 24.31 14.30
CA ARG A 417 14.16 23.23 14.41
C ARG A 417 14.22 22.37 13.15
N THR A 418 13.07 21.96 12.64
CA THR A 418 12.97 21.15 11.42
C THR A 418 13.49 21.92 10.19
N LEU A 419 13.17 23.22 10.09
CA LEU A 419 13.68 24.06 8.99
C LEU A 419 15.19 24.30 9.10
N GLU A 420 15.71 24.44 10.32
CA GLU A 420 17.15 24.56 10.59
C GLU A 420 17.91 23.28 10.22
N THR A 421 17.40 22.09 10.62
CA THR A 421 18.01 20.82 10.22
C THR A 421 17.99 20.62 8.71
N LEU A 422 16.86 20.91 8.05
CA LEU A 422 16.74 20.86 6.59
C LEU A 422 17.69 21.85 5.90
N ALA A 423 17.87 23.05 6.45
CA ALA A 423 18.81 24.03 5.91
C ALA A 423 20.28 23.59 6.07
N ASN A 424 20.61 22.91 7.17
CA ASN A 424 21.96 22.37 7.40
C ASN A 424 22.27 21.20 6.46
N MET A 425 21.30 20.32 6.20
CA MET A 425 21.45 19.20 5.26
C MET A 425 21.46 19.64 3.78
N GLU A 426 20.89 20.81 3.46
CA GLU A 426 20.81 21.30 2.09
C GLU A 426 22.19 21.77 1.60
N SER A 427 22.77 21.01 0.67
CA SER A 427 24.01 21.36 -0.04
C SER A 427 23.80 21.54 -1.55
N ARG A 428 22.66 21.08 -2.08
CA ARG A 428 22.43 20.95 -3.52
C ARG A 428 21.97 22.26 -4.17
N TYR A 429 21.15 23.04 -3.49
CA TYR A 429 20.62 24.29 -4.03
C TYR A 429 20.83 25.46 -3.08
N PHE A 430 21.67 26.42 -3.48
CA PHE A 430 21.96 27.63 -2.71
C PHE A 430 20.69 28.42 -2.35
N CYS A 431 19.84 28.71 -3.35
CA CYS A 431 18.61 29.45 -3.11
C CYS A 431 17.67 28.73 -2.14
N LYS A 432 17.62 27.39 -2.20
CA LYS A 432 16.77 26.60 -1.30
C LYS A 432 17.27 26.69 0.14
N LYS A 433 18.58 26.57 0.38
CA LYS A 433 19.17 26.75 1.72
C LYS A 433 18.83 28.13 2.29
N ARG A 434 18.98 29.19 1.48
CA ARG A 434 18.63 30.55 1.90
C ARG A 434 17.14 30.70 2.24
N THR A 435 16.26 30.14 1.42
CA THR A 435 14.81 30.16 1.71
C THR A 435 14.48 29.40 2.98
N LEU A 436 15.09 28.24 3.23
CA LEU A 436 14.88 27.46 4.45
C LEU A 436 15.35 28.20 5.70
N LEU A 437 16.52 28.85 5.66
CA LEU A 437 17.01 29.70 6.76
C LEU A 437 16.10 30.91 7.00
N GLY A 438 15.67 31.60 5.93
CA GLY A 438 14.74 32.71 6.04
C GLY A 438 13.40 32.30 6.65
N LEU A 439 12.85 31.15 6.23
CA LEU A 439 11.64 30.57 6.83
C LEU A 439 11.88 30.15 8.28
N SER A 440 13.04 29.57 8.59
CA SER A 440 13.43 29.18 9.95
C SER A 440 13.49 30.40 10.88
N LYS A 441 14.06 31.51 10.40
CA LYS A 441 14.13 32.79 11.11
C LYS A 441 12.74 33.38 11.35
N LEU A 442 11.88 33.36 10.34
CA LEU A 442 10.49 33.82 10.48
C LEU A 442 9.69 32.95 11.46
N ALA A 443 9.89 31.62 11.42
CA ALA A 443 9.27 30.69 12.37
C ALA A 443 9.76 30.95 13.80
N ALA A 444 11.06 31.17 14.00
CA ALA A 444 11.62 31.52 15.30
C ALA A 444 11.02 32.85 15.83
N LEU A 445 10.92 33.87 14.97
CA LEU A 445 10.34 35.18 15.30
C LEU A 445 8.84 35.12 15.64
N ALA A 446 8.09 34.25 14.94
CA ALA A 446 6.66 34.06 15.18
C ALA A 446 6.37 33.19 16.41
N SER A 447 7.37 32.49 16.94
CA SER A 447 7.21 31.57 18.06
C SER A 447 7.34 32.25 19.44
N ASP A 448 6.75 31.61 20.45
CA ASP A 448 6.82 32.06 21.85
C ASP A 448 8.14 31.65 22.55
N PHE A 449 9.29 31.94 21.94
CA PHE A 449 10.57 31.78 22.63
C PHE A 449 10.75 32.86 23.72
N GLN A 450 11.44 32.52 24.81
CA GLN A 450 11.94 33.54 25.72
C GLN A 450 12.92 34.45 24.98
N LYS A 451 12.91 35.75 25.32
CA LYS A 451 13.67 36.79 24.60
C LYS A 451 15.17 36.47 24.49
N ASP A 452 15.74 35.80 25.48
CA ASP A 452 17.16 35.47 25.49
C ASP A 452 17.48 34.32 24.53
N ILE A 453 16.69 33.24 24.55
CA ILE A 453 16.79 32.10 23.63
C ILE A 453 16.51 32.55 22.18
N LEU A 454 15.54 33.45 21.99
CA LEU A 454 15.23 33.99 20.67
C LEU A 454 16.42 34.74 20.08
N LYS A 455 17.12 35.56 20.88
CA LYS A 455 18.30 36.30 20.43
C LYS A 455 19.44 35.38 20.04
N GLU A 456 19.69 34.34 20.85
CA GLU A 456 20.71 33.32 20.55
C GLU A 456 20.43 32.63 19.22
N LYS A 457 19.20 32.12 19.03
CA LYS A 457 18.78 31.45 17.79
C LYS A 457 18.81 32.38 16.57
N ILE A 458 18.46 33.65 16.74
CA ILE A 458 18.56 34.64 15.65
C ILE A 458 20.02 34.92 15.31
N GLU A 459 20.92 35.00 16.29
CA GLU A 459 22.34 35.25 16.02
C GLU A 459 22.98 34.06 15.32
N GLU A 460 22.65 32.82 15.71
CA GLU A 460 23.06 31.59 15.02
C GLU A 460 22.60 31.58 13.55
N ILE A 461 21.32 31.87 13.28
CA ILE A 461 20.85 31.95 11.88
C ILE A 461 21.52 33.12 11.16
N SER A 462 21.73 34.25 11.83
CA SER A 462 22.33 35.44 11.22
C SER A 462 23.79 35.22 10.86
N SER A 463 24.55 34.42 11.62
CA SER A 463 25.92 34.02 11.24
C SER A 463 25.91 33.15 9.98
N GLN A 464 24.97 32.22 9.85
CA GLN A 464 24.80 31.41 8.64
C GLN A 464 24.34 32.25 7.43
N GLU A 465 23.45 33.23 7.62
CA GLU A 465 23.06 34.18 6.58
C GLU A 465 24.24 35.06 6.13
N ARG A 466 25.10 35.51 7.06
CA ARG A 466 26.35 36.25 6.75
C ARG A 466 27.27 35.38 5.88
N PHE A 467 27.41 34.10 6.19
CA PHE A 467 28.18 33.19 5.34
C PHE A 467 27.60 33.09 3.93
N LEU A 468 26.30 32.85 3.80
CA LEU A 468 25.64 32.74 2.49
C LEU A 468 25.70 34.05 1.68
N LEU A 469 25.78 35.20 2.34
CA LEU A 469 25.96 36.50 1.69
C LEU A 469 27.27 36.58 0.90
N TYR A 470 28.34 35.92 1.34
CA TYR A 470 29.59 35.88 0.58
C TYR A 470 29.41 35.12 -0.74
N GLN A 471 28.68 34.00 -0.74
CA GLN A 471 28.37 33.29 -1.99
C GLN A 471 27.39 34.08 -2.89
N GLU A 472 26.41 34.78 -2.31
CA GLU A 472 25.47 35.62 -3.07
C GLU A 472 26.15 36.82 -3.73
N THR A 473 27.15 37.40 -3.06
CA THR A 473 27.86 38.58 -3.56
C THR A 473 29.04 38.25 -4.46
N LEU A 474 29.08 37.03 -5.02
CA LEU A 474 30.02 36.67 -6.08
C LEU A 474 29.82 37.58 -7.31
N PRO A 475 30.89 38.08 -7.95
CA PRO A 475 30.78 38.96 -9.10
C PRO A 475 30.03 38.29 -10.27
N LYS A 476 29.05 38.99 -10.86
CA LYS A 476 28.28 38.50 -12.02
C LYS A 476 29.17 38.11 -13.21
N GLN A 477 30.28 38.82 -13.39
CA GLN A 477 31.26 38.54 -14.43
C GLN A 477 31.92 37.17 -14.27
N LEU A 478 32.27 36.80 -13.03
CA LEU A 478 32.83 35.49 -12.70
C LEU A 478 31.79 34.39 -12.97
N LEU A 479 30.53 34.63 -12.57
CA LEU A 479 29.42 33.70 -12.78
C LEU A 479 29.15 33.47 -14.28
N GLU A 480 29.21 34.52 -15.11
CA GLU A 480 29.08 34.44 -16.56
C GLU A 480 30.25 33.67 -17.21
N GLU A 481 31.49 33.94 -16.78
CA GLU A 481 32.68 33.24 -17.28
C GLU A 481 32.67 31.74 -16.95
N LYS A 482 32.19 31.37 -15.76
CA LYS A 482 32.00 29.97 -15.34
C LYS A 482 30.70 29.33 -15.84
N ARG A 483 29.80 30.09 -16.48
CA ARG A 483 28.44 29.66 -16.88
C ARG A 483 27.62 29.11 -15.70
N TRP A 484 27.72 29.74 -14.54
CA TRP A 484 26.95 29.37 -13.36
C TRP A 484 25.71 30.26 -13.22
N GLU A 485 24.59 29.62 -12.89
CA GLU A 485 23.37 30.31 -12.48
C GLU A 485 23.29 30.32 -10.96
N LEU A 486 23.17 31.52 -10.36
CA LEU A 486 23.03 31.73 -8.91
C LEU A 486 21.91 30.88 -8.28
N ASN A 487 20.85 30.59 -9.05
CA ASN A 487 19.69 29.85 -8.54
C ASN A 487 19.87 28.33 -8.52
N LEU A 488 20.74 27.80 -9.40
CA LEU A 488 20.95 26.37 -9.58
C LEU A 488 22.30 25.90 -9.02
N MET A 489 23.13 26.82 -8.52
CA MET A 489 24.43 26.47 -7.97
C MET A 489 24.29 25.72 -6.63
N PRO A 490 25.20 24.77 -6.36
CA PRO A 490 25.30 24.13 -5.06
C PRO A 490 25.77 25.14 -4.00
N VAL A 491 25.58 24.76 -2.74
CA VAL A 491 26.15 25.51 -1.61
C VAL A 491 27.65 25.23 -1.59
N LEU A 492 28.44 26.28 -1.79
CA LEU A 492 29.89 26.16 -1.87
C LEU A 492 30.50 26.17 -0.45
N SER A 493 31.59 25.46 -0.28
CA SER A 493 32.37 25.52 0.96
C SER A 493 33.11 26.87 1.08
N PRO A 494 33.47 27.32 2.31
CA PRO A 494 34.24 28.55 2.50
C PRO A 494 35.52 28.60 1.65
N LEU A 495 36.23 27.46 1.52
CA LEU A 495 37.45 27.34 0.72
C LEU A 495 37.21 27.50 -0.79
N GLU A 496 36.11 26.96 -1.30
CA GLU A 496 35.74 27.12 -2.72
C GLU A 496 35.36 28.57 -3.02
N VAL A 497 34.56 29.21 -2.15
CA VAL A 497 34.20 30.62 -2.30
C VAL A 497 35.44 31.51 -2.23
N LEU A 498 36.36 31.22 -1.31
CA LEU A 498 37.64 31.92 -1.18
C LEU A 498 38.49 31.80 -2.46
N LYS A 499 38.65 30.59 -3.00
CA LYS A 499 39.39 30.36 -4.26
C LYS A 499 38.74 31.08 -5.44
N LEU A 500 37.41 31.19 -5.47
CA LEU A 500 36.68 31.90 -6.51
C LEU A 500 36.86 33.41 -6.43
N TYR A 501 36.93 33.99 -5.23
CA TYR A 501 37.22 35.41 -5.05
C TYR A 501 38.64 35.78 -5.48
N ILE A 502 39.60 34.88 -5.23
CA ILE A 502 41.03 35.07 -5.46
C ILE A 502 41.46 34.63 -6.87
N SER A 503 40.63 33.91 -7.62
CA SER A 503 41.01 33.37 -8.93
C SER A 503 41.35 34.48 -9.92
N GLU A 504 42.28 34.18 -10.84
CA GLU A 504 42.64 35.09 -11.94
C GLU A 504 41.46 35.36 -12.89
N GLU A 505 40.43 34.53 -12.83
CA GLU A 505 39.16 34.68 -13.56
C GLU A 505 38.33 35.85 -13.03
N ASN A 506 38.55 36.30 -11.78
CA ASN A 506 37.94 37.54 -11.29
C ASN A 506 38.67 38.77 -11.83
N ARG A 507 38.43 39.09 -13.11
CA ARG A 507 39.06 40.21 -13.84
C ARG A 507 38.77 41.60 -13.29
N ARG A 508 37.87 41.75 -12.30
CA ARG A 508 37.58 43.02 -11.60
C ARG A 508 37.58 42.87 -10.08
N ALA A 509 38.39 41.97 -9.54
CA ALA A 509 38.58 41.85 -8.11
C ALA A 509 38.92 43.21 -7.48
N ASN A 510 38.12 43.62 -6.49
CA ASN A 510 38.26 44.90 -5.80
C ASN A 510 38.62 44.69 -4.31
N GLU A 511 38.78 45.79 -3.58
CA GLU A 511 39.08 45.80 -2.15
C GLU A 511 38.07 45.02 -1.30
N TYR A 512 36.81 45.01 -1.72
CA TYR A 512 35.74 44.31 -1.01
C TYR A 512 35.83 42.81 -1.23
N ASP A 513 36.25 42.35 -2.41
CA ASP A 513 36.42 40.93 -2.71
C ASP A 513 37.56 40.31 -1.88
N PHE A 514 38.69 41.01 -1.78
CA PHE A 514 39.79 40.57 -0.92
C PHE A 514 39.46 40.68 0.58
N LYS A 515 38.70 41.71 0.99
CA LYS A 515 38.20 41.81 2.37
C LYS A 515 37.26 40.66 2.72
N LYS A 516 36.31 40.34 1.84
CA LYS A 516 35.40 39.19 2.00
C LYS A 516 36.18 37.88 2.05
N ALA A 517 37.20 37.71 1.21
CA ALA A 517 38.06 36.53 1.25
C ALA A 517 38.80 36.39 2.60
N LEU A 518 39.24 37.50 3.20
CA LEU A 518 39.84 37.51 4.53
C LEU A 518 38.81 37.21 5.64
N ASP A 519 37.58 37.72 5.52
CA ASP A 519 36.52 37.43 6.49
C ASP A 519 36.04 35.98 6.41
N LEU A 520 36.12 35.36 5.23
CA LEU A 520 35.81 33.93 5.03
C LEU A 520 36.77 32.99 5.76
N LEU A 521 37.97 33.46 6.14
CA LEU A 521 38.92 32.66 6.93
C LEU A 521 38.37 32.31 8.32
N GLU A 522 37.49 33.14 8.88
CA GLU A 522 36.85 32.90 10.19
C GLU A 522 35.88 31.71 10.16
N TYR A 523 35.38 31.36 8.97
CA TYR A 523 34.42 30.26 8.76
C TYR A 523 35.09 28.94 8.36
N ILE A 524 36.43 28.87 8.35
CA ILE A 524 37.18 27.64 8.07
C ILE A 524 37.40 26.91 9.39
N GLU A 525 36.64 25.83 9.61
CA GLU A 525 36.75 24.99 10.83
C GLU A 525 37.84 23.91 10.73
N ASP A 526 38.41 23.70 9.55
CA ASP A 526 39.39 22.64 9.28
C ASP A 526 40.76 22.96 9.91
N LYS A 527 41.13 22.20 10.95
CA LYS A 527 42.42 22.28 11.65
C LYS A 527 43.64 21.92 10.79
N ASP A 528 43.40 21.31 9.62
CA ASP A 528 44.44 20.81 8.71
C ASP A 528 44.82 21.83 7.63
N VAL A 529 44.11 22.96 7.52
CA VAL A 529 44.41 24.02 6.57
C VAL A 529 45.23 25.09 7.29
N GLU A 530 46.45 25.35 6.81
CA GLU A 530 47.26 26.45 7.33
C GLU A 530 46.60 27.78 6.95
N ILE A 531 45.78 28.32 7.86
CA ILE A 531 45.06 29.59 7.71
C ILE A 531 46.03 30.72 7.34
N GLU A 532 47.25 30.68 7.88
CA GLU A 532 48.31 31.65 7.57
C GLU A 532 48.83 31.51 6.12
N GLU A 533 48.89 30.31 5.54
CA GLU A 533 49.26 30.12 4.13
C GLU A 533 48.19 30.67 3.18
N LEU A 534 46.90 30.44 3.46
CA LEU A 534 45.81 30.99 2.65
C LEU A 534 45.75 32.52 2.75
N LYS A 535 46.01 33.06 3.92
CA LYS A 535 46.11 34.50 4.15
C LYS A 535 47.30 35.10 3.40
N LEU A 536 48.45 34.43 3.39
CA LEU A 536 49.59 34.79 2.55
C LEU A 536 49.23 34.77 1.06
N ASP A 537 48.54 33.74 0.60
CA ASP A 537 48.10 33.62 -0.80
C ASP A 537 47.15 34.76 -1.20
N ILE A 538 46.12 35.05 -0.39
CA ILE A 538 45.20 36.19 -0.60
C ILE A 538 45.98 37.50 -0.78
N LEU A 539 46.92 37.77 0.13
CA LEU A 539 47.71 39.00 0.13
C LEU A 539 48.67 39.03 -1.08
N CYS A 540 49.33 37.91 -1.41
CA CYS A 540 50.19 37.80 -2.58
C CYS A 540 49.42 38.08 -3.88
N LYS A 541 48.20 37.54 -4.02
CA LYS A 541 47.35 37.77 -5.19
C LYS A 541 46.83 39.21 -5.27
N ALA A 542 46.50 39.84 -4.14
CA ALA A 542 46.15 41.26 -4.08
C ALA A 542 47.31 42.13 -4.58
N ILE A 543 48.54 41.82 -4.14
CA ILE A 543 49.74 42.56 -4.53
C ILE A 543 50.07 42.37 -6.03
N LYS A 544 49.98 41.15 -6.56
CA LYS A 544 50.15 40.87 -8.01
C LYS A 544 49.19 41.69 -8.88
N ARG A 545 47.98 41.96 -8.37
CA ARG A 545 46.96 42.75 -9.07
C ARG A 545 47.31 44.23 -9.13
N ASP A 546 47.81 44.78 -8.02
CA ASP A 546 48.21 46.19 -7.91
C ASP A 546 49.36 46.53 -8.86
N LEU A 547 50.24 45.57 -9.14
CA LEU A 547 51.33 45.70 -10.12
C LEU A 547 50.84 45.81 -11.58
N LEU A 548 49.68 45.21 -11.90
CA LEU A 548 49.09 45.30 -13.24
C LEU A 548 48.55 46.71 -13.52
N THR A 549 48.11 47.43 -12.48
CA THR A 549 47.59 48.80 -12.57
C THR A 549 48.67 49.88 -12.58
N THR A 550 49.89 49.60 -12.11
CA THR A 550 50.99 50.57 -12.03
C THR A 550 51.87 50.66 -13.28
N LEU A 551 51.54 49.93 -14.36
CA LEU A 551 52.27 50.00 -15.64
C LEU A 551 52.07 51.34 -16.38
N ASP A 552 51.13 52.19 -15.96
CA ASP A 552 50.98 53.56 -16.47
C ASP A 552 51.92 54.53 -15.73
N GLY A 553 53.22 54.40 -16.02
CA GLY A 553 54.33 55.06 -15.32
C GLY A 553 54.41 56.59 -15.39
N LYS A 554 53.55 57.33 -14.66
CA LYS A 554 53.71 58.79 -14.50
C LYS A 554 53.47 59.42 -13.12
N ASP A 555 53.04 58.70 -12.08
CA ASP A 555 52.75 59.29 -10.76
C ASP A 555 53.71 58.81 -9.65
N ASP A 556 53.87 59.65 -8.61
CA ASP A 556 54.71 59.37 -7.44
C ASP A 556 54.38 57.98 -6.86
N PRO A 557 55.38 57.11 -6.63
CA PRO A 557 55.14 55.71 -6.25
C PRO A 557 54.40 55.55 -4.92
N ILE A 558 54.41 56.59 -4.07
CA ILE A 558 53.70 56.62 -2.78
C ILE A 558 52.23 57.05 -2.97
N GLU A 559 51.91 57.90 -3.94
CA GLU A 559 50.52 58.29 -4.23
C GLU A 559 49.81 57.19 -5.02
N ALA A 560 50.48 56.60 -6.02
CA ALA A 560 50.00 55.41 -6.71
C ALA A 560 49.77 54.22 -5.74
N ALA A 561 50.61 54.10 -4.70
CA ALA A 561 50.42 53.10 -3.65
C ALA A 561 49.17 53.37 -2.78
N LYS A 562 48.76 54.63 -2.56
CA LYS A 562 47.52 54.92 -1.80
C LYS A 562 46.26 54.44 -2.51
N ASP A 563 46.33 54.31 -3.85
CA ASP A 563 45.24 53.83 -4.70
C ASP A 563 45.22 52.31 -4.90
N SER A 564 46.30 51.63 -4.49
CA SER A 564 46.41 50.17 -4.55
C SER A 564 45.33 49.46 -3.72
N THR A 565 44.83 48.33 -4.24
CA THR A 565 43.81 47.52 -3.59
C THR A 565 44.30 46.97 -2.25
N PHE A 566 45.59 46.62 -2.15
CA PHE A 566 46.24 46.19 -0.91
C PHE A 566 46.17 47.26 0.18
N VAL A 567 46.55 48.50 -0.13
CA VAL A 567 46.53 49.61 0.83
C VAL A 567 45.11 49.97 1.26
N LYS A 568 44.14 49.88 0.36
CA LYS A 568 42.74 50.15 0.71
C LYS A 568 42.11 49.02 1.54
N VAL A 569 42.50 47.76 1.34
CA VAL A 569 42.15 46.64 2.23
C VAL A 569 42.72 46.87 3.63
N LEU A 570 43.98 47.28 3.74
CA LEU A 570 44.61 47.63 5.03
C LEU A 570 43.89 48.76 5.76
N LYS A 571 43.54 49.84 5.05
CA LYS A 571 42.74 50.95 5.62
C LYS A 571 41.37 50.48 6.14
N LYS A 572 40.72 49.54 5.46
CA LYS A 572 39.43 48.99 5.89
C LYS A 572 39.55 48.09 7.11
N LEU A 573 40.59 47.26 7.17
CA LEU A 573 40.88 46.45 8.36
C LEU A 573 41.19 47.32 9.58
N LEU A 574 41.89 48.45 9.38
CA LEU A 574 42.13 49.44 10.43
C LEU A 574 40.83 50.11 10.91
N ASN A 575 39.93 50.46 9.99
CA ASN A 575 38.64 51.08 10.31
C ASN A 575 37.67 50.16 11.10
N GLU A 576 37.82 48.84 10.98
CA GLU A 576 37.05 47.85 11.76
C GLU A 576 37.68 47.55 13.14
N GLY A 577 38.83 48.16 13.47
CA GLY A 577 39.48 48.01 14.77
C GLY A 577 40.25 46.70 14.95
N LYS A 578 40.64 46.01 13.87
CA LYS A 578 41.52 44.83 13.94
C LYS A 578 42.99 45.26 14.12
N ASP A 579 43.70 44.68 15.09
CA ASP A 579 45.12 44.94 15.33
C ASP A 579 45.99 44.38 14.20
N LEU A 580 46.42 45.26 13.29
CA LEU A 580 47.23 44.91 12.12
C LEU A 580 48.58 44.24 12.49
N LYS A 581 49.08 44.43 13.72
CA LYS A 581 50.32 43.81 14.21
C LYS A 581 50.21 42.29 14.43
N TYR A 582 49.03 41.80 14.81
CA TYR A 582 48.78 40.36 14.96
C TYR A 582 48.12 39.77 13.72
N TYR A 583 47.48 40.62 12.91
CA TYR A 583 46.72 40.19 11.74
C TYR A 583 47.55 40.16 10.44
N LEU A 584 48.71 40.79 10.34
CA LEU A 584 49.53 40.73 9.11
C LEU A 584 50.71 39.76 9.28
N PRO A 585 50.96 38.89 8.29
CA PRO A 585 52.20 38.11 8.25
C PRO A 585 53.43 39.03 8.13
N ASP A 586 54.56 38.57 8.67
CA ASP A 586 55.83 39.30 8.58
C ASP A 586 56.20 39.59 7.12
N VAL A 587 56.68 40.81 6.87
CA VAL A 587 57.10 41.29 5.54
C VAL A 587 58.10 40.36 4.87
N ASN A 588 58.95 39.72 5.67
CA ASN A 588 59.96 38.77 5.21
C ASN A 588 59.36 37.44 4.73
N VAL A 589 58.22 37.01 5.28
CA VAL A 589 57.51 35.79 4.87
C VAL A 589 56.79 36.02 3.54
N LEU A 590 56.15 37.20 3.39
CA LEU A 590 55.56 37.61 2.11
C LEU A 590 56.58 37.73 0.98
N LEU A 591 57.78 38.27 1.26
CA LEU A 591 58.86 38.37 0.29
C LEU A 591 59.50 37.01 -0.07
N GLN A 592 59.32 35.98 0.75
CA GLN A 592 59.89 34.64 0.54
C GLN A 592 58.99 33.71 -0.30
N CYS A 593 57.69 34.01 -0.46
CA CYS A 593 56.75 33.18 -1.23
C CYS A 593 57.17 33.00 -2.70
N SER A 594 57.17 31.75 -3.18
CA SER A 594 57.51 31.35 -4.56
C SER A 594 56.63 32.00 -5.63
N GLU A 595 55.43 32.41 -5.24
CA GLU A 595 54.48 33.11 -6.10
C GLU A 595 54.93 34.50 -6.55
N LEU A 596 55.87 35.13 -5.84
CA LEU A 596 56.39 36.49 -6.09
C LEU A 596 57.80 36.46 -6.71
N ASP A 597 58.28 35.31 -7.19
CA ASP A 597 59.67 35.16 -7.70
C ASP A 597 59.99 36.05 -8.91
N SER A 598 59.00 36.38 -9.75
CA SER A 598 59.16 37.34 -10.86
C SER A 598 59.29 38.81 -10.41
N LEU A 599 58.98 39.09 -9.14
CA LEU A 599 58.89 40.43 -8.55
C LEU A 599 60.02 40.74 -7.58
N LYS A 600 60.79 39.73 -7.15
CA LYS A 600 62.05 39.91 -6.40
C LYS A 600 63.09 40.73 -7.17
N THR A 601 62.98 40.82 -8.49
CA THR A 601 63.91 41.56 -9.35
C THR A 601 63.69 43.07 -9.38
N ASP A 602 62.55 43.59 -8.91
CA ASP A 602 62.24 45.02 -8.97
C ASP A 602 62.46 45.73 -7.61
N ARG A 603 63.59 46.45 -7.49
CA ARG A 603 64.00 47.12 -6.24
C ARG A 603 63.03 48.20 -5.77
N CYS A 604 62.26 48.80 -6.69
CA CYS A 604 61.26 49.82 -6.35
C CYS A 604 60.07 49.20 -5.60
N PHE A 605 59.67 47.99 -5.96
CA PHE A 605 58.56 47.28 -5.33
C PHE A 605 58.89 46.85 -3.90
N GLU A 606 60.09 46.32 -3.66
CA GLU A 606 60.54 45.94 -2.31
C GLU A 606 60.58 47.16 -1.36
N PHE A 607 61.00 48.33 -1.87
CA PHE A 607 61.02 49.57 -1.11
C PHE A 607 59.60 50.08 -0.80
N VAL A 608 58.70 50.09 -1.78
CA VAL A 608 57.30 50.54 -1.60
C VAL A 608 56.54 49.64 -0.64
N LEU A 609 56.74 48.32 -0.72
CA LEU A 609 56.14 47.36 0.20
C LEU A 609 56.62 47.61 1.64
N LYS A 610 57.94 47.68 1.87
CA LYS A 610 58.51 47.99 3.19
C LYS A 610 58.05 49.35 3.73
N ALA A 611 58.00 50.37 2.88
CA ALA A 611 57.53 51.70 3.26
C ALA A 611 56.04 51.72 3.64
N ASN A 612 55.18 51.01 2.91
CA ASN A 612 53.77 50.88 3.24
C ASN A 612 53.54 50.09 4.53
N TYR A 613 54.27 48.98 4.73
CA TYR A 613 54.23 48.23 5.98
C TYR A 613 54.69 49.09 7.16
N GLU A 614 55.79 49.81 7.04
CA GLU A 614 56.22 50.75 8.08
C GLU A 614 55.19 51.84 8.34
N TYR A 615 54.56 52.41 7.31
CA TYR A 615 53.55 53.46 7.47
C TYR A 615 52.30 52.97 8.20
N TYR A 616 51.74 51.83 7.82
CA TYR A 616 50.53 51.28 8.45
C TYR A 616 50.81 50.62 9.81
N VAL A 617 52.02 50.10 10.05
CA VAL A 617 52.44 49.60 11.37
C VAL A 617 52.77 50.75 12.33
N LYS A 618 53.31 51.88 11.85
CA LYS A 618 53.58 53.09 12.66
C LYS A 618 52.33 53.94 12.93
N GLN A 619 51.27 53.86 12.13
CA GLN A 619 49.97 54.49 12.45
C GLN A 619 49.27 53.88 13.69
N LEU A 620 49.85 52.83 14.29
CA LEU A 620 49.42 52.17 15.53
C LEU A 620 50.31 52.51 16.74
N GLU A 621 51.13 53.57 16.65
CA GLU A 621 51.69 54.29 17.80
C GLU A 621 51.01 55.66 17.92
#